data_AF-A0A842WHP5-F1
#
_entry.id   AF-A0A842WHP5-F1
#
_cell.length_a   1.000
_cell.length_b   1.000
_cell.length_c   1.000
_cell.angle_alpha   90.00
_cell.angle_beta   90.00
_cell.angle_gamma   90.00
#
_symmetry.space_group_name_H-M   'P 1'
#
loop_
_entity.id
_entity.type
_entity.pdbx_description
1 polymer ?
#
loop_
_entity_poly.entity_id
_entity_poly.type
_entity_poly.pdbx_seq_one_letter_code
_entity_poly.pdbx_strand_id
1 'polypeptide(L)'
;MHCTITGDGIWDGNEVQIDFNTRIMADYTAYEKKLTAEHEIGHAYGLDHESGCVLMNGSEDYFWCGGTFPKSDDVNGVEAIY
;
A
#
# COMPACT_ATOMS: atom_id res chain seq x y z
N MET A 1 -1.59 8.76 -0.54
CA MET A 1 -2.08 7.59 -1.20
C MET A 1 -3.59 7.66 -1.20
N HIS A 2 -4.20 7.48 -2.36
CA HIS A 2 -5.61 7.13 -2.41
C HIS A 2 -5.68 5.61 -2.52
N CYS A 3 -5.84 4.97 -1.37
CA CYS A 3 -6.04 3.53 -1.26
C CYS A 3 -7.46 3.20 -1.75
N THR A 4 -7.55 2.31 -2.73
CA THR A 4 -8.84 1.87 -3.29
C THR A 4 -9.31 0.53 -2.71
N ILE A 5 -8.42 -0.22 -2.03
CA ILE A 5 -8.78 -1.43 -1.29
C ILE A 5 -9.23 -1.01 0.12
N THR A 6 -10.48 -0.60 0.27
CA THR A 6 -11.06 -0.43 1.61
C THR A 6 -11.45 -1.79 2.18
N GLY A 7 -10.58 -2.34 3.03
CA GLY A 7 -10.84 -3.55 3.81
C GLY A 7 -10.43 -4.81 3.06
N ASP A 8 -9.70 -5.67 3.76
CA ASP A 8 -9.46 -7.09 3.49
C ASP A 8 -9.70 -7.45 2.03
N GLY A 9 -8.74 -7.13 1.16
CA GLY A 9 -8.86 -7.30 -0.29
C GLY A 9 -9.57 -8.60 -0.62
N ILE A 10 -10.54 -8.58 -1.54
CA ILE A 10 -11.44 -9.72 -1.76
C ILE A 10 -10.60 -10.96 -2.14
N TRP A 11 -10.35 -11.81 -1.14
CA TRP A 11 -9.66 -13.10 -1.28
C TRP A 11 -10.67 -14.12 -1.81
N ASP A 12 -10.93 -14.14 -3.11
CA ASP A 12 -11.80 -15.14 -3.74
C ASP A 12 -10.97 -16.12 -4.57
N GLY A 13 -11.07 -17.42 -4.29
CA GLY A 13 -10.48 -18.45 -5.13
C GLY A 13 -8.95 -18.43 -5.31
N ASN A 14 -8.18 -17.84 -4.38
CA ASN A 14 -6.73 -17.51 -4.51
C ASN A 14 -6.42 -16.33 -5.45
N GLU A 15 -7.41 -15.50 -5.75
CA GLU A 15 -7.24 -14.24 -6.45
C GLU A 15 -7.22 -13.09 -5.44
N VAL A 16 -6.34 -12.11 -5.66
CA VAL A 16 -6.38 -10.81 -4.98
C VAL A 16 -6.67 -9.75 -6.02
N GLN A 17 -7.73 -8.97 -5.79
CA GLN A 17 -8.03 -7.81 -6.60
C GLN A 17 -7.26 -6.59 -6.08
N ILE A 18 -6.44 -5.99 -6.95
CA ILE A 18 -5.77 -4.72 -6.70
C ILE A 18 -6.37 -3.66 -7.62
N ASP A 19 -7.03 -2.68 -7.02
CA ASP A 19 -7.65 -1.58 -7.74
C ASP A 19 -6.79 -0.32 -7.66
N PHE A 20 -6.62 0.34 -8.81
CA PHE A 20 -5.95 1.63 -8.90
C PHE A 20 -6.92 2.69 -9.42
N ASN A 21 -7.19 3.72 -8.61
CA ASN A 21 -8.00 4.85 -9.08
C ASN A 21 -7.22 5.71 -10.09
N THR A 22 -7.38 5.41 -11.37
CA THR A 22 -6.67 6.07 -12.47
C THR A 22 -6.97 7.57 -12.59
N ARG A 23 -8.13 8.04 -12.11
CA ARG A 23 -8.47 9.47 -12.11
C ARG A 23 -7.66 10.22 -11.05
N ILE A 24 -7.51 9.64 -9.85
CA ILE A 24 -6.79 10.27 -8.76
C ILE A 24 -5.28 10.16 -8.97
N MET A 25 -4.81 9.00 -9.43
CA MET A 25 -3.40 8.78 -9.75
C MET A 25 -2.96 9.49 -11.04
N ALA A 26 -3.84 10.23 -11.72
CA ALA A 26 -3.51 10.93 -12.96
C ALA A 26 -2.37 11.95 -12.71
N ASP A 27 -2.48 12.72 -11.63
CA ASP A 27 -1.54 13.79 -11.29
C ASP A 27 -0.33 13.33 -10.47
N TYR A 28 -0.32 12.06 -10.04
CA TYR A 28 0.81 11.46 -9.35
C TYR A 28 2.02 11.33 -10.27
N THR A 29 3.19 11.68 -9.75
CA THR A 29 4.50 11.36 -10.33
C THR A 29 4.69 9.85 -10.45
N ALA A 30 5.65 9.42 -11.26
CA ALA A 30 6.01 7.99 -11.36
C ALA A 30 6.42 7.40 -9.99
N TYR A 31 7.01 8.22 -9.12
CA TYR A 31 7.39 7.82 -7.77
C TYR A 31 6.16 7.58 -6.88
N GLU A 32 5.20 8.50 -6.84
CA GLU A 32 3.97 8.32 -6.05
C GLU A 32 3.12 7.14 -6.56
N LYS A 33 3.09 6.92 -7.89
CA LYS A 33 2.48 5.73 -8.49
C LYS A 33 3.15 4.44 -8.03
N LYS A 34 4.50 4.39 -7.99
CA LYS A 34 5.27 3.26 -7.44
C LYS A 34 4.88 2.98 -5.99
N LEU A 35 4.91 4.00 -5.14
CA LEU A 35 4.61 3.84 -3.72
C LEU A 35 3.17 3.37 -3.48
N THR A 36 2.22 3.89 -4.25
CA THR A 36 0.83 3.43 -4.20
C THR A 36 0.74 1.95 -4.57
N ALA A 37 1.41 1.53 -5.65
CA ALA A 37 1.43 0.11 -6.03
C ALA A 37 2.07 -0.79 -4.96
N GLU A 38 3.17 -0.35 -4.35
CA GLU A 38 3.83 -1.09 -3.26
C GLU A 38 2.90 -1.26 -2.04
N HIS A 39 2.12 -0.24 -1.70
CA HIS A 39 1.13 -0.30 -0.61
C HIS A 39 -0.02 -1.25 -0.89
N GLU A 40 -0.64 -1.18 -2.08
CA GLU A 40 -1.73 -2.09 -2.43
C GLU A 40 -1.25 -3.55 -2.49
N ILE A 41 0.00 -3.77 -2.90
CA ILE A 41 0.63 -5.10 -2.82
C ILE A 41 0.76 -5.53 -1.36
N GLY A 42 1.07 -4.64 -0.42
CA GLY A 42 1.08 -4.96 1.01
C GLY A 42 -0.26 -5.51 1.50
N HIS A 43 -1.39 -4.91 1.09
CA HIS A 43 -2.72 -5.47 1.35
C HIS A 43 -2.90 -6.86 0.73
N ALA A 44 -2.37 -7.07 -0.48
CA ALA A 44 -2.38 -8.37 -1.14
C ALA A 44 -1.54 -9.45 -0.43
N TYR A 45 -0.65 -9.05 0.48
CA TYR A 45 0.09 -9.95 1.38
C TYR A 45 -0.53 -10.02 2.79
N GLY A 46 -1.69 -9.40 3.01
CA GLY A 46 -2.42 -9.45 4.27
C GLY A 46 -1.98 -8.40 5.30
N LEU A 47 -1.27 -7.35 4.88
CA LEU A 47 -0.95 -6.24 5.76
C LEU A 47 -2.13 -5.26 5.87
N ASP A 48 -2.40 -4.81 7.08
CA ASP A 48 -3.35 -3.73 7.36
C ASP A 48 -2.70 -2.35 7.29
N HIS A 49 -3.53 -1.31 7.28
CA HIS A 49 -3.05 0.06 7.41
C HIS A 49 -2.36 0.29 8.75
N GLU A 50 -1.30 1.11 8.73
CA GLU A 50 -0.62 1.62 9.93
C GLU A 50 -0.46 3.15 9.84
N SER A 51 -0.10 3.80 10.95
CA SER A 51 0.09 5.24 11.03
C SER A 51 1.57 5.64 10.99
N GLY A 52 1.84 6.87 10.52
CA GLY A 52 3.19 7.43 10.51
C GLY A 52 3.98 7.14 9.21
N CYS A 53 5.30 7.23 9.28
CA CYS A 53 6.14 7.18 8.08
C CYS A 53 6.46 5.75 7.61
N VAL A 54 5.43 4.93 7.38
CA VAL A 54 5.50 3.52 6.94
C VAL A 54 4.76 3.32 5.62
N LEU A 55 5.14 2.30 4.85
CA LEU A 55 4.57 2.04 3.53
C LEU A 55 3.07 1.78 3.62
N MET A 56 2.62 1.04 4.63
CA MET A 56 1.21 0.75 4.87
C MET A 56 0.40 1.92 5.44
N ASN A 57 0.90 3.16 5.38
CA ASN A 57 0.11 4.32 5.76
C ASN A 57 -1.01 4.61 4.75
N GLY A 58 -2.26 4.59 5.23
CA GLY A 58 -3.47 4.84 4.43
C GLY A 58 -3.66 6.30 3.95
N SER A 59 -2.68 7.19 4.14
CA SER A 59 -2.73 8.61 3.76
C SER A 59 -1.64 9.01 2.75
N GLU A 60 -1.64 10.27 2.29
CA GLU A 60 -0.57 10.86 1.46
C GLU A 60 0.72 11.17 2.21
N ASP A 61 0.72 11.07 3.54
CA ASP A 61 1.85 11.48 4.36
C ASP A 61 3.12 10.67 4.03
N TYR A 62 2.98 9.40 3.66
CA TYR A 62 4.12 8.56 3.31
C TYR A 62 4.91 9.05 2.09
N PHE A 63 4.26 9.76 1.15
CA PHE A 63 4.94 10.34 -0.02
C PHE A 63 6.04 11.33 0.41
N TRP A 64 5.85 12.00 1.54
CA TRP A 64 6.75 13.03 2.06
C TRP A 64 7.72 12.53 3.12
N CYS A 65 7.60 11.26 3.51
CA CYS A 65 8.46 10.61 4.50
C CYS A 65 9.82 10.16 3.91
N GLY A 66 10.12 10.47 2.65
CA GLY A 66 11.36 10.06 1.97
C GLY A 66 11.53 8.53 1.86
N GLY A 67 10.45 7.77 2.01
CA GLY A 67 10.46 6.31 1.96
C GLY A 67 10.44 5.81 0.53
N THR A 68 11.55 5.26 0.05
CA THR A 68 11.63 4.57 -1.25
C THR A 68 11.49 3.05 -1.14
N PHE A 69 11.36 2.53 0.10
CA PHE A 69 11.39 1.12 0.46
C PHE A 69 10.53 0.85 1.72
N PRO A 70 10.02 -0.38 1.91
CA PRO A 70 9.28 -0.79 3.12
C PRO A 70 10.09 -0.51 4.39
N LYS A 71 9.42 -0.01 5.44
CA LYS A 71 10.02 0.23 6.75
C LYS A 71 10.04 -1.04 7.58
N SER A 72 10.75 -0.97 8.71
CA SER A 72 10.84 -2.10 9.63
C SER A 72 9.48 -2.63 10.07
N ASP A 73 8.49 -1.74 10.23
CA ASP A 73 7.12 -2.14 10.55
C ASP A 73 6.49 -2.98 9.43
N ASP A 74 6.55 -2.49 8.18
CA ASP A 74 6.07 -3.20 7.00
C ASP A 74 6.77 -4.57 6.84
N VAL A 75 8.09 -4.64 7.06
CA VAL A 75 8.88 -5.89 7.01
C VAL A 75 8.43 -6.87 8.10
N ASN A 76 8.34 -6.41 9.35
CA ASN A 76 7.92 -7.23 10.47
C ASN A 76 6.49 -7.77 10.27
N GLY A 77 5.61 -6.98 9.66
CA GLY A 77 4.25 -7.39 9.32
C GLY A 77 4.24 -8.58 8.36
N VAL A 78 5.01 -8.53 7.27
CA VAL A 78 5.09 -9.64 6.30
C VAL A 78 5.72 -10.88 6.93
N GLU A 79 6.83 -10.71 7.66
CA GLU A 79 7.53 -11.82 8.34
C GLU A 79 6.70 -12.46 9.47
N ALA A 80 5.67 -11.78 9.99
CA ALA A 80 4.75 -12.36 10.94
C ALA A 80 3.71 -13.28 10.28
N ILE A 81 3.44 -13.11 8.98
CA ILE A 81 2.46 -13.89 8.22
C ILE A 81 3.11 -15.09 7.53
N TYR A 82 4.36 -14.96 7.04
CA TYR A 82 5.06 -15.95 6.21
C TYR A 82 6.46 -16.30 6.74
#